data_AF-R7L8J0-F1
#
_entry.id   AF-R7L8J0-F1
#
_cell.length_a   1.000
_cell.length_b   1.000
_cell.length_c   1.000
_cell.angle_alpha   90.00
_cell.angle_beta   90.00
_cell.angle_gamma   90.00
#
_symmetry.space_group_name_H-M   'P 1'
#
loop_
_entity.id
_entity.type
_entity.pdbx_description
1 polymer ?
#
loop_
_entity_poly.entity_id
_entity_poly.type
_entity_poly.pdbx_seq_one_letter_code
_entity_poly.pdbx_strand_id
1 'polypeptide(L)'
;MGEFFSSKFFGEKESTAKKLVKIIFPCAASIAVLWIAAKLFDIEISSGTNALNASLILAIMALPTIVSISQDALSAVGRDMREGALALGSTRFETIFKILLPCAKSGIAVAVILGFMRVVGETMVVWMASGNALKIPEPFYNFFEPVRTLTATIAGEMGEADQSTGSARYHVLFAMSFCLLVAGLLMNAASQWIGSGMKLKKK
;
A
#
# COMPACT_ATOMS: atom_id res chain seq x y z
N MET A 1 -56.43 -47.31 -15.98
CA MET A 1 -56.14 -45.85 -16.11
C MET A 1 -55.22 -45.29 -15.02
N GLY A 2 -54.77 -46.08 -14.03
CA GLY A 2 -53.80 -45.64 -13.01
C GLY A 2 -52.33 -45.91 -13.34
N GLU A 3 -52.03 -46.72 -14.36
CA GLU A 3 -50.65 -47.13 -14.70
C GLU A 3 -49.90 -46.13 -15.60
N PHE A 4 -50.57 -45.08 -16.08
CA PHE A 4 -49.94 -44.04 -16.91
C PHE A 4 -49.31 -42.90 -16.08
N PHE A 5 -49.57 -42.87 -14.76
CA PHE A 5 -49.10 -41.80 -13.87
C PHE A 5 -47.84 -42.17 -13.07
N SER A 6 -47.45 -43.45 -13.04
CA SER A 6 -46.33 -43.93 -12.21
C SER A 6 -44.95 -43.88 -12.89
N SER A 7 -44.88 -43.70 -14.23
CA SER A 7 -43.60 -43.73 -14.96
C SER A 7 -42.94 -42.35 -15.15
N LYS A 8 -43.64 -41.25 -14.85
CA LYS A 8 -43.12 -39.88 -15.05
C LYS A 8 -42.41 -39.28 -13.83
N PHE A 9 -42.52 -39.94 -12.66
CA PHE A 9 -41.87 -39.51 -11.43
C PHE A 9 -40.58 -40.27 -11.09
N PHE A 10 -40.23 -41.30 -11.87
CA PHE A 10 -39.04 -42.12 -11.64
C PHE A 10 -37.98 -41.88 -12.72
N GLY A 11 -37.38 -40.68 -12.69
CA GLY A 11 -36.41 -40.30 -13.71
C GLY A 11 -35.59 -39.05 -13.40
N GLU A 12 -35.10 -38.87 -12.16
CA GLU A 12 -33.84 -38.13 -11.89
C GLU A 12 -33.46 -38.29 -10.41
N LYS A 13 -32.97 -39.48 -10.02
CA LYS A 13 -32.39 -39.72 -8.70
C LYS A 13 -30.95 -39.18 -8.62
N GLU A 14 -30.65 -38.07 -9.29
CA GLU A 14 -29.39 -37.36 -9.12
C GLU A 14 -29.57 -36.22 -8.11
N SER A 15 -29.19 -36.54 -6.87
CA SER A 15 -28.60 -35.61 -5.92
C SER A 15 -29.43 -34.38 -5.55
N THR A 16 -30.52 -34.63 -4.82
CA THR A 16 -31.16 -33.64 -3.91
C THR A 16 -30.11 -32.98 -2.99
N ALA A 17 -29.04 -33.70 -2.65
CA ALA A 17 -27.88 -33.15 -1.93
C ALA A 17 -27.11 -32.09 -2.74
N LYS A 18 -26.81 -32.30 -4.03
CA LYS A 18 -26.19 -31.28 -4.90
C LYS A 18 -27.15 -30.10 -5.13
N LYS A 19 -28.47 -30.32 -5.23
CA LYS A 19 -29.47 -29.22 -5.33
C LYS A 19 -29.53 -28.38 -4.05
N LEU A 20 -29.48 -29.00 -2.87
CA LEU A 20 -29.44 -28.30 -1.58
C LEU A 20 -28.11 -27.55 -1.36
N VAL A 21 -26.97 -28.16 -1.69
CA VAL A 21 -25.64 -27.49 -1.61
C VAL A 21 -25.57 -26.29 -2.57
N LYS A 22 -26.12 -26.41 -3.78
CA LYS A 22 -26.21 -25.29 -4.75
C LYS A 22 -27.10 -24.13 -4.29
N ILE A 23 -28.02 -24.34 -3.34
CA ILE A 23 -28.90 -23.30 -2.78
C ILE A 23 -28.31 -22.72 -1.49
N ILE A 24 -27.69 -23.55 -0.65
CA ILE A 24 -27.08 -23.10 0.61
C ILE A 24 -25.83 -22.24 0.35
N PHE A 25 -25.02 -22.57 -0.65
CA PHE A 25 -23.81 -21.81 -0.99
C PHE A 25 -24.07 -20.34 -1.38
N PRO A 26 -25.02 -20.01 -2.29
CA PRO A 26 -25.35 -18.62 -2.60
C PRO A 26 -26.10 -17.91 -1.47
N CYS A 27 -26.87 -18.64 -0.64
CA CYS A 27 -27.56 -18.06 0.52
C CYS A 27 -26.55 -17.70 1.63
N ALA A 28 -25.57 -18.55 1.90
CA ALA A 28 -24.46 -18.25 2.80
C ALA A 28 -23.57 -17.13 2.27
N ALA A 29 -23.32 -17.08 0.96
CA ALA A 29 -22.59 -15.98 0.33
C ALA A 29 -23.35 -14.65 0.43
N SER A 30 -24.67 -14.64 0.24
CA SER A 30 -25.48 -13.42 0.38
C SER A 30 -25.61 -12.99 1.84
N ILE A 31 -25.70 -13.91 2.80
CA ILE A 31 -25.65 -13.60 4.24
C ILE A 31 -24.26 -13.06 4.63
N ALA A 32 -23.18 -13.63 4.11
CA ALA A 32 -21.82 -13.14 4.33
C ALA A 32 -21.61 -11.75 3.71
N VAL A 33 -22.16 -11.50 2.52
CA VAL A 33 -22.16 -10.17 1.87
C VAL A 33 -22.96 -9.18 2.69
N LEU A 34 -24.10 -9.56 3.26
CA LEU A 34 -24.88 -8.70 4.16
C LEU A 34 -24.16 -8.45 5.50
N TRP A 35 -23.45 -9.43 6.03
CA TRP A 35 -22.61 -9.27 7.23
C TRP A 35 -21.43 -8.34 6.99
N ILE A 36 -20.76 -8.49 5.84
CA ILE A 36 -19.66 -7.62 5.40
C ILE A 36 -20.19 -6.22 5.13
N ALA A 37 -21.35 -6.09 4.48
CA ALA A 37 -22.01 -4.81 4.25
C ALA A 37 -22.42 -4.13 5.56
N ALA A 38 -23.01 -4.85 6.52
CA ALA A 38 -23.36 -4.32 7.83
C ALA A 38 -22.13 -3.84 8.62
N LYS A 39 -21.03 -4.60 8.58
CA LYS A 39 -19.71 -4.17 9.11
C LYS A 39 -19.13 -2.95 8.38
N LEU A 40 -19.45 -2.77 7.09
CA LEU A 40 -19.04 -1.62 6.28
C LEU A 40 -19.90 -0.38 6.57
N PHE A 41 -21.20 -0.57 6.85
CA PHE A 41 -22.15 0.51 7.14
C PHE A 41 -22.02 1.06 8.57
N ASP A 42 -21.41 0.31 9.49
CA ASP A 42 -21.06 0.76 10.85
C ASP A 42 -19.78 1.65 10.88
N ILE A 43 -19.18 1.89 9.70
CA ILE A 43 -18.08 2.86 9.54
C ILE A 43 -18.72 4.24 9.36
N GLU A 44 -18.78 5.01 10.45
CA GLU A 44 -19.10 6.43 10.37
C GLU A 44 -18.00 7.18 9.60
N ILE A 45 -18.21 7.40 8.31
CA ILE A 45 -17.38 8.30 7.51
C ILE A 45 -17.76 9.73 7.91
N SER A 46 -17.14 10.24 8.98
CA SER A 46 -17.43 11.57 9.54
C SER A 46 -17.08 12.72 8.58
N SER A 47 -16.21 12.50 7.58
CA SER A 47 -15.84 13.50 6.56
C SER A 47 -15.22 12.82 5.31
N GLY A 48 -15.23 13.50 4.16
CA GLY A 48 -14.53 13.01 2.95
C GLY A 48 -13.00 13.15 3.02
N THR A 49 -12.49 13.83 4.04
CA THR A 49 -11.08 14.13 4.26
C THR A 49 -10.55 13.33 5.46
N ASN A 50 -10.08 12.12 5.18
CA ASN A 50 -9.62 11.17 6.20
C ASN A 50 -8.21 10.64 5.86
N ALA A 51 -7.56 9.99 6.84
CA ALA A 51 -6.25 9.38 6.64
C ALA A 51 -6.20 8.40 5.45
N LEU A 52 -7.26 7.60 5.27
CA LEU A 52 -7.38 6.67 4.15
C LEU A 52 -7.32 7.38 2.80
N ASN A 53 -8.09 8.47 2.63
CA ASN A 53 -8.14 9.22 1.38
C ASN A 53 -6.76 9.82 1.05
N ALA A 54 -6.11 10.47 2.03
CA ALA A 54 -4.76 11.00 1.87
C ALA A 54 -3.76 9.89 1.47
N SER A 55 -3.81 8.72 2.13
CA SER A 55 -2.90 7.61 1.83
C SER A 55 -3.09 7.03 0.41
N LEU A 56 -4.33 6.97 -0.08
CA LEU A 56 -4.63 6.48 -1.43
C LEU A 56 -4.06 7.41 -2.51
N ILE A 57 -4.25 8.72 -2.35
CA ILE A 57 -3.70 9.73 -3.27
C ILE A 57 -2.18 9.66 -3.29
N LEU A 58 -1.56 9.59 -2.10
CA LEU A 58 -0.11 9.45 -1.98
C LEU A 58 0.43 8.16 -2.60
N ALA A 59 -0.27 7.04 -2.44
CA ALA A 59 0.12 5.77 -3.03
C ALA A 59 0.15 5.86 -4.56
N ILE A 60 -0.90 6.40 -5.18
CA ILE A 60 -0.97 6.59 -6.63
C ILE A 60 0.18 7.49 -7.12
N MET A 61 0.52 8.52 -6.35
CA MET A 61 1.61 9.44 -6.67
C MET A 61 3.01 8.82 -6.51
N ALA A 62 3.22 7.94 -5.54
CA ALA A 62 4.51 7.29 -5.28
C ALA A 62 4.85 6.20 -6.30
N LEU A 63 3.81 5.54 -6.85
CA LEU A 63 3.95 4.41 -7.75
C LEU A 63 4.86 4.71 -8.96
N PRO A 64 4.67 5.80 -9.73
CA PRO A 64 5.54 6.13 -10.86
C PRO A 64 7.03 6.25 -10.47
N THR A 65 7.31 6.85 -9.31
CA THR A 65 8.69 6.99 -8.82
C THR A 65 9.31 5.63 -8.49
N ILE A 66 8.57 4.77 -7.78
CA ILE A 66 9.03 3.42 -7.42
C ILE A 66 9.25 2.58 -8.67
N VAL A 67 8.32 2.62 -9.63
CA VAL A 67 8.39 1.86 -10.88
C VAL A 67 9.59 2.29 -11.73
N SER A 68 9.81 3.60 -11.89
CA SER A 68 10.94 4.12 -12.67
C SER A 68 12.28 3.65 -12.09
N ILE A 69 12.50 3.83 -10.78
CA ILE A 69 13.77 3.44 -10.15
C ILE A 69 13.94 1.91 -10.14
N SER A 70 12.84 1.16 -9.99
CA SER A 70 12.87 -0.30 -10.08
C SER A 70 13.22 -0.79 -11.50
N GLN A 71 12.76 -0.09 -12.54
CA GLN A 71 13.09 -0.39 -13.92
C GLN A 71 14.58 -0.14 -14.21
N ASP A 72 15.15 0.92 -13.64
CA ASP A 72 16.59 1.19 -13.73
C ASP A 72 17.40 0.09 -13.04
N ALA A 73 16.97 -0.35 -11.84
CA ALA A 73 17.58 -1.46 -11.12
C ALA A 73 17.56 -2.79 -11.89
N LEU A 74 16.43 -3.11 -12.54
CA LEU A 74 16.30 -4.31 -13.38
C LEU A 74 17.14 -4.23 -14.66
N SER A 75 17.29 -3.03 -15.22
CA SER A 75 18.12 -2.81 -16.41
C SER A 75 19.61 -2.93 -16.09
N ALA A 76 20.02 -2.58 -14.86
CA ALA A 76 21.40 -2.68 -14.38
C ALA A 76 21.93 -4.11 -14.23
N VAL A 77 21.06 -5.13 -14.13
CA VAL A 77 21.47 -6.55 -14.10
C VAL A 77 22.12 -6.99 -15.43
N GLY A 78 21.86 -6.27 -16.52
CA GLY A 78 22.45 -6.52 -17.84
C GLY A 78 21.67 -7.54 -18.68
N ARG A 79 21.90 -7.49 -19.99
CA ARG A 79 21.26 -8.41 -20.97
C ARG A 79 21.93 -9.79 -20.97
N ASP A 80 23.23 -9.84 -20.66
CA ASP A 80 24.02 -11.08 -20.65
C ASP A 80 23.44 -12.13 -19.68
N MET A 81 23.00 -11.70 -18.49
CA MET A 81 22.36 -12.63 -17.53
C MET A 81 21.04 -13.20 -18.06
N ARG A 82 20.30 -12.45 -18.89
CA ARG A 82 19.05 -12.91 -19.49
C ARG A 82 19.32 -13.92 -20.61
N GLU A 83 20.30 -13.63 -21.43
CA GLU A 83 20.67 -14.48 -22.57
C GLU A 83 21.33 -15.78 -22.10
N GLY A 84 22.19 -15.72 -21.08
CA GLY A 84 22.77 -16.91 -20.44
C GLY A 84 21.71 -17.83 -19.82
N ALA A 85 20.69 -17.26 -19.15
CA ALA A 85 19.58 -18.05 -18.62
C ALA A 85 18.77 -18.76 -19.72
N LEU A 86 18.51 -18.06 -20.83
CA LEU A 86 17.79 -18.64 -21.98
C LEU A 86 18.62 -19.73 -22.67
N ALA A 87 19.94 -19.55 -22.77
CA ALA A 87 20.84 -20.55 -23.33
C ALA A 87 20.89 -21.85 -22.50
N LEU A 88 20.65 -21.76 -21.19
CA LEU A 88 20.51 -22.90 -20.28
C LEU A 88 19.12 -23.56 -20.34
N GLY A 89 18.24 -23.12 -21.25
CA GLY A 89 16.89 -23.68 -21.41
C GLY A 89 15.85 -23.13 -20.41
N SER A 90 16.18 -22.08 -19.64
CA SER A 90 15.23 -21.45 -18.72
C SER A 90 14.10 -20.74 -19.48
N THR A 91 12.86 -20.87 -19.00
CA THR A 91 11.74 -20.11 -19.56
C THR A 91 11.84 -18.62 -19.21
N ARG A 92 11.22 -17.75 -20.02
CA ARG A 92 11.19 -16.29 -19.75
C ARG A 92 10.66 -15.97 -18.35
N PHE A 93 9.64 -16.72 -17.90
CA PHE A 93 9.05 -16.55 -16.58
C PHE A 93 10.03 -16.95 -15.47
N GLU A 94 10.69 -18.11 -15.60
CA GLU A 94 11.72 -18.53 -14.65
C GLU A 94 12.91 -17.59 -14.59
N THR A 95 13.36 -17.07 -15.74
CA THR A 95 14.45 -16.08 -15.78
C THR A 95 14.09 -14.80 -15.02
N ILE A 96 12.82 -14.36 -15.08
CA ILE A 96 12.35 -13.21 -14.31
C ILE A 96 12.35 -13.50 -12.80
N PHE A 97 11.70 -14.58 -12.39
CA PHE A 97 11.48 -14.87 -10.97
C PHE A 97 12.70 -15.44 -10.24
N LYS A 98 13.47 -16.32 -10.89
CA LYS A 98 14.60 -17.03 -10.27
C LYS A 98 15.93 -16.29 -10.42
N ILE A 99 16.07 -15.38 -11.39
CA ILE A 99 17.35 -14.73 -11.72
C ILE A 99 17.24 -13.20 -11.61
N LEU A 100 16.42 -12.57 -12.44
CA LEU A 100 16.37 -11.10 -12.52
C LEU A 100 15.89 -10.44 -11.23
N LEU A 101 14.75 -10.88 -10.66
CA LEU A 101 14.21 -10.34 -9.42
C LEU A 101 15.19 -10.48 -8.23
N PRO A 102 15.78 -11.65 -7.94
CA PRO A 102 16.74 -11.79 -6.84
C PRO A 102 18.06 -11.05 -7.10
N CYS A 103 18.49 -10.88 -8.35
CA CYS A 103 19.66 -10.05 -8.68
C CYS A 103 19.39 -8.55 -8.50
N ALA A 104 18.19 -8.07 -8.85
CA ALA A 104 17.80 -6.65 -8.73
C ALA A 104 17.22 -6.28 -7.35
N LYS A 105 17.08 -7.23 -6.41
CA LYS A 105 16.36 -7.02 -5.13
C LYS A 105 16.89 -5.84 -4.30
N SER A 106 18.20 -5.56 -4.30
CA SER A 106 18.76 -4.38 -3.59
C SER A 106 18.27 -3.08 -4.23
N GLY A 107 18.29 -3.00 -5.56
CA GLY A 107 17.84 -1.81 -6.27
C GLY A 107 16.34 -1.58 -6.13
N ILE A 108 15.54 -2.65 -6.12
CA ILE A 108 14.09 -2.56 -5.85
C ILE A 108 13.84 -2.11 -4.40
N ALA A 109 14.59 -2.63 -3.42
CA ALA A 109 14.48 -2.18 -2.03
C ALA A 109 14.81 -0.68 -1.88
N VAL A 110 15.87 -0.21 -2.55
CA VAL A 110 16.23 1.21 -2.62
C VAL A 110 15.13 2.04 -3.27
N ALA A 111 14.53 1.56 -4.37
CA ALA A 111 13.42 2.23 -5.05
C ALA A 111 12.21 2.45 -4.13
N VAL A 112 11.84 1.44 -3.33
CA VAL A 112 10.73 1.53 -2.37
C VAL A 112 11.03 2.53 -1.26
N ILE A 113 12.24 2.51 -0.69
CA ILE A 113 12.64 3.46 0.36
C ILE A 113 12.62 4.90 -0.17
N LEU A 114 13.16 5.13 -1.36
CA LEU A 114 13.15 6.47 -1.99
C LEU A 114 11.74 6.93 -2.35
N GLY A 115 10.86 6.03 -2.81
CA GLY A 115 9.45 6.34 -3.03
C GLY A 115 8.72 6.73 -1.75
N PHE A 116 9.02 6.06 -0.63
CA PHE A 116 8.46 6.41 0.68
C PHE A 116 8.93 7.79 1.14
N MET A 117 10.21 8.14 0.95
CA MET A 117 10.70 9.49 1.24
C MET A 117 9.97 10.56 0.44
N ARG A 118 9.69 10.30 -0.84
CA ARG A 118 8.91 11.22 -1.68
C ARG A 118 7.56 11.49 -1.04
N VAL A 119 6.84 10.44 -0.65
CA VAL A 119 5.53 10.54 0.01
C VAL A 119 5.59 11.31 1.33
N VAL A 120 6.61 11.05 2.16
CA VAL A 120 6.79 11.81 3.41
C VAL A 120 7.03 13.29 3.12
N GLY A 121 7.72 13.61 2.02
CA GLY A 121 7.93 14.97 1.54
C GLY A 121 6.70 15.62 0.90
N GLU A 122 5.64 14.87 0.60
CA GLU A 122 4.40 15.43 0.05
C GLU A 122 3.60 16.11 1.17
N THR A 123 3.82 17.42 1.31
CA THR A 123 3.21 18.22 2.38
C THR A 123 1.83 18.75 2.00
N MET A 124 1.64 19.12 0.73
CA MET A 124 0.43 19.76 0.25
C MET A 124 -0.75 18.80 0.14
N VAL A 125 -0.51 17.59 -0.38
CA VAL A 125 -1.56 16.56 -0.53
C VAL A 125 -2.13 16.21 0.84
N VAL A 126 -1.26 15.99 1.83
CA VAL A 126 -1.71 15.62 3.16
C VAL A 126 -2.44 16.77 3.83
N TRP A 127 -1.95 18.00 3.72
CA TRP A 127 -2.63 19.18 4.25
C TRP A 127 -4.08 19.30 3.75
N MET A 128 -4.32 19.06 2.46
CA MET A 128 -5.65 19.20 1.86
C MET A 128 -6.55 17.96 2.02
N ALA A 129 -5.99 16.74 1.96
CA ALA A 129 -6.79 15.52 1.88
C ALA A 129 -7.02 14.82 3.22
N SER A 130 -6.22 15.11 4.26
CA SER A 130 -6.29 14.42 5.57
C SER A 130 -7.26 15.06 6.57
N GLY A 131 -7.83 16.21 6.25
CA GLY A 131 -8.75 16.95 7.12
C GLY A 131 -8.05 17.86 8.14
N ASN A 132 -6.73 17.74 8.32
CA ASN A 132 -5.89 18.60 9.17
C ASN A 132 -6.40 18.75 10.62
N ALA A 133 -7.09 17.74 11.15
CA ALA A 133 -7.59 17.76 12.52
C ALA A 133 -6.47 17.37 13.49
N LEU A 134 -6.26 18.17 14.54
CA LEU A 134 -5.33 17.86 15.62
C LEU A 134 -5.94 16.85 16.60
N LYS A 135 -6.37 15.71 16.08
CA LYS A 135 -6.95 14.59 16.84
C LYS A 135 -6.14 13.33 16.53
N ILE A 136 -5.81 12.57 17.57
CA ILE A 136 -5.26 11.22 17.41
C ILE A 136 -6.46 10.28 17.19
N PRO A 137 -6.49 9.49 16.11
CA PRO A 137 -7.57 8.53 15.90
C PRO A 137 -7.70 7.57 17.07
N GLU A 138 -8.91 7.44 17.59
CA GLU A 138 -9.24 6.49 18.66
C GLU A 138 -10.33 5.55 18.14
N PRO A 139 -10.05 4.26 17.92
CA PRO A 139 -8.79 3.54 18.15
C PRO A 139 -7.68 3.84 17.12
N PHE A 140 -6.41 3.63 17.47
CA PHE A 140 -5.22 3.98 16.66
C PHE A 140 -5.25 3.46 15.20
N TYR A 141 -5.98 2.37 14.95
CA TYR A 141 -6.13 1.76 13.63
C TYR A 141 -7.29 2.34 12.79
N ASN A 142 -8.00 3.37 13.28
CA ASN A 142 -9.11 3.98 12.56
C ASN A 142 -8.61 4.96 11.49
N PHE A 143 -8.46 4.48 10.25
CA PHE A 143 -8.06 5.30 9.09
C PHE A 143 -9.18 6.18 8.52
N PHE A 144 -10.41 6.06 9.04
CA PHE A 144 -11.55 6.87 8.62
C PHE A 144 -11.64 8.20 9.37
N GLU A 145 -10.76 8.44 10.33
CA GLU A 145 -10.68 9.73 11.01
C GLU A 145 -9.70 10.69 10.31
N PRO A 146 -9.94 12.01 10.42
CA PRO A 146 -8.99 13.01 9.98
C PRO A 146 -7.74 12.99 10.85
N VAL A 147 -6.59 13.24 10.23
CA VAL A 147 -5.28 13.23 10.90
C VAL A 147 -4.47 14.45 10.52
N ARG A 148 -3.52 14.84 11.36
CA ARG A 148 -2.56 15.91 11.06
C ARG A 148 -1.14 15.38 11.11
N THR A 149 -0.40 15.52 10.01
CA THR A 149 1.00 15.12 9.94
C THR A 149 1.94 16.21 10.44
N LEU A 150 3.18 15.84 10.78
CA LEU A 150 4.23 16.79 11.13
C LEU A 150 4.50 17.77 9.99
N THR A 151 4.56 17.30 8.75
CA THR A 151 4.75 18.13 7.56
C THR A 151 3.62 19.13 7.35
N ALA A 152 2.37 18.69 7.53
CA ALA A 152 1.23 19.59 7.50
C ALA A 152 1.36 20.65 8.60
N THR A 153 1.55 20.22 9.86
CA THR A 153 1.69 21.13 11.00
C THR A 153 2.75 22.22 10.77
N ILE A 154 3.93 21.85 10.26
CA ILE A 154 4.99 22.82 9.94
C ILE A 154 4.52 23.78 8.85
N ALA A 155 3.95 23.29 7.75
CA ALA A 155 3.53 24.13 6.62
C ALA A 155 2.47 25.17 7.01
N GLY A 156 1.53 24.79 7.88
CA GLY A 156 0.46 25.69 8.32
C GLY A 156 0.86 26.70 9.36
N GLU A 157 1.57 26.22 10.39
CA GLU A 157 1.81 27.00 11.59
C GLU A 157 3.04 27.91 11.45
N MET A 158 3.97 27.60 10.53
CA MET A 158 5.21 28.37 10.34
C MET A 158 4.92 29.77 9.80
N GLY A 159 3.86 29.94 9.02
CA GLY A 159 3.45 31.24 8.49
C GLY A 159 2.84 32.16 9.54
N GLU A 160 2.23 31.60 10.59
CA GLU A 160 1.55 32.35 11.66
C GLU A 160 2.41 32.50 12.93
N ALA A 161 3.49 31.73 13.05
CA ALA A 161 4.38 31.81 14.19
C ALA A 161 5.08 33.18 14.24
N ASP A 162 4.98 33.88 15.37
CA ASP A 162 5.64 35.17 15.58
C ASP A 162 7.17 34.98 15.58
N GLN A 163 7.78 35.36 14.44
CA GLN A 163 9.20 35.25 14.16
C GLN A 163 10.02 36.32 14.90
N SER A 164 9.37 37.39 15.37
CA SER A 164 10.04 38.56 15.94
C SER A 164 10.30 38.43 17.44
N THR A 165 9.42 37.75 18.18
CA THR A 165 9.52 37.62 19.64
C THR A 165 10.23 36.33 20.08
N GLY A 166 10.52 35.39 19.17
CA GLY A 166 11.13 34.10 19.55
C GLY A 166 10.21 33.27 20.45
N SER A 167 8.91 33.26 20.15
CA SER A 167 7.92 32.57 20.98
C SER A 167 8.18 31.05 21.06
N ALA A 168 7.75 30.40 22.15
CA ALA A 168 7.89 28.95 22.32
C ALA A 168 7.36 28.14 21.12
N ARG A 169 6.31 28.63 20.44
CA ARG A 169 5.73 28.01 19.25
C ARG A 169 6.75 27.89 18.10
N TYR A 170 7.54 28.94 17.87
CA TYR A 170 8.58 28.94 16.83
C TYR A 170 9.67 27.89 17.09
N HIS A 171 10.15 27.79 18.34
CA HIS A 171 11.14 26.79 18.72
C HIS A 171 10.65 25.35 18.54
N VAL A 172 9.38 25.07 18.87
CA VAL A 172 8.78 23.73 18.67
C VAL A 172 8.68 23.40 17.18
N LEU A 173 8.25 24.34 16.34
CA LEU A 173 8.19 24.15 14.88
C LEU A 173 9.57 23.88 14.26
N PHE A 174 10.60 24.59 14.73
CA PHE A 174 11.97 24.36 14.31
C PHE A 174 12.46 22.96 14.72
N ALA A 175 12.17 22.54 15.96
CA ALA A 175 12.49 21.20 16.45
C ALA A 175 11.78 20.09 15.64
N MET A 176 10.51 20.28 15.27
CA MET A 176 9.77 19.35 14.41
C MET A 176 10.41 19.24 13.02
N SER A 177 10.83 20.36 12.45
CA SER A 177 11.51 20.41 11.14
C SER A 177 12.87 19.69 11.19
N PHE A 178 13.64 19.91 12.26
CA PHE A 178 14.89 19.21 12.49
C PHE A 178 14.68 17.69 12.64
N CYS A 179 13.63 17.27 13.35
CA CYS A 179 13.27 15.85 13.49
C CYS A 179 12.98 15.19 12.13
N LEU A 180 12.19 15.87 11.27
CA LEU A 180 11.92 15.38 9.91
C LEU A 180 13.19 15.30 9.04
N LEU A 181 14.08 16.29 9.16
CA LEU A 181 15.35 16.29 8.45
C LEU A 181 16.22 15.10 8.88
N VAL A 182 16.32 14.84 10.18
CA VAL A 182 17.06 13.68 10.71
C VAL A 182 16.42 12.37 10.25
N ALA A 183 15.09 12.25 10.28
CA ALA A 183 14.40 11.07 9.80
C ALA A 183 14.67 10.80 8.30
N GLY A 184 14.61 11.84 7.46
CA GLY A 184 14.93 11.74 6.03
C GLY A 184 16.40 11.36 5.79
N LEU A 185 17.32 11.96 6.53
CA LEU A 185 18.75 11.63 6.46
C LEU A 185 19.01 10.18 6.85
N LEU A 186 18.39 9.69 7.93
CA LEU A 186 18.51 8.30 8.38
C LEU A 186 17.95 7.32 7.36
N MET A 187 16.79 7.62 6.76
CA MET A 187 16.25 6.78 5.69
C MET A 187 17.19 6.77 4.47
N ASN A 188 17.84 7.88 4.14
CA ASN A 188 18.76 7.96 3.00
C ASN A 188 20.03 7.17 3.28
N ALA A 189 20.59 7.29 4.48
CA ALA A 189 21.69 6.48 4.94
C ALA A 189 21.34 4.97 4.92
N ALA A 190 20.13 4.60 5.38
CA ALA A 190 19.65 3.21 5.34
C ALA A 190 19.53 2.68 3.90
N SER A 191 19.02 3.50 2.98
CA SER A 191 18.94 3.16 1.55
C SER A 191 20.32 2.87 0.96
N GLN A 192 21.31 3.73 1.23
CA GLN A 192 22.69 3.52 0.78
C GLN A 192 23.34 2.29 1.41
N TRP A 193 23.07 2.02 2.69
CA TRP A 193 23.60 0.84 3.38
C TRP A 193 23.03 -0.46 2.79
N ILE A 194 21.73 -0.52 2.49
CA ILE A 194 21.10 -1.66 1.82
C ILE A 194 21.65 -1.85 0.40
N GLY A 195 21.86 -0.75 -0.33
CA GLY A 195 22.45 -0.79 -1.67
C GLY A 195 23.91 -1.25 -1.70
N SER A 196 24.69 -0.91 -0.68
CA SER A 196 26.12 -1.25 -0.58
C SER A 196 26.37 -2.64 0.00
N GLY A 197 25.61 -3.06 1.01
CA GLY A 197 25.78 -4.35 1.70
C GLY A 197 25.62 -5.57 0.79
N MET A 198 24.91 -5.43 -0.33
CA MET A 198 24.72 -6.52 -1.30
C MET A 198 25.78 -6.60 -2.41
N LYS A 199 26.61 -5.56 -2.60
CA LYS A 199 27.71 -5.61 -3.59
C LYS A 199 28.89 -6.47 -3.14
N LEU A 200 28.97 -6.81 -1.84
CA LEU A 200 30.11 -7.51 -1.23
C LEU A 200 30.03 -9.04 -1.24
N LYS A 201 28.92 -9.65 -1.71
CA LYS A 201 28.80 -11.12 -1.82
C LYS A 201 29.06 -11.63 -3.24
N LYS A 202 30.11 -11.11 -3.88
CA LYS A 202 30.71 -11.67 -5.09
C LYS A 202 32.09 -12.19 -4.71
N LYS A 203 32.16 -13.41 -4.21
CA LYS A 203 33.39 -14.20 -4.12
C LYS A 203 33.08 -15.57 -4.68
#